data_AF-A0A2W6ZGX8-F1
#
_entry.id   AF-A0A2W6ZGX8-F1
#
_cell.length_a   1.000
_cell.length_b   1.000
_cell.length_c   1.000
_cell.angle_alpha   90.00
_cell.angle_beta   90.00
_cell.angle_gamma   90.00
#
_symmetry.space_group_name_H-M   'P 1'
#
loop_
_entity.id
_entity.type
_entity.pdbx_description
1 polymer ?
#
loop_
_entity_poly.entity_id
_entity_poly.type
_entity_poly.pdbx_seq_one_letter_code
_entity_poly.pdbx_strand_id
1 'polypeptide(L)'
;MVGALPSRADTLYTLDTFCSLNGTDAVRCSVAAVNSGDTTEYRHRIGAKEITFRISDEPYTRVELWDPAGKRWQSARSASAIFSLNAVCLNGTEFCVVNPNYLNSVREDMGRAVKGRDVLEVTFGSDGRVNASCYDEGCLDQGKPGKGA
;
A
#
# COMPACT_ATOMS: atom_id res chain seq x y z
N MET A 1 -22.05 -24.09 -17.63
CA MET A 1 -21.81 -22.67 -17.88
C MET A 1 -22.13 -21.93 -16.58
N VAL A 2 -21.13 -21.44 -15.86
CA VAL A 2 -21.37 -20.62 -14.66
C VAL A 2 -21.21 -19.17 -15.11
N GLY A 3 -22.33 -18.45 -15.19
CA GLY A 3 -22.30 -17.02 -15.43
C GLY A 3 -21.74 -16.34 -14.19
N ALA A 4 -20.59 -15.70 -14.32
CA ALA A 4 -20.06 -14.79 -13.31
C ALA A 4 -21.05 -13.62 -13.18
N LEU A 5 -21.83 -13.61 -12.10
CA LEU A 5 -22.56 -12.41 -11.69
C LEU A 5 -21.53 -11.29 -11.50
N PRO A 6 -21.82 -10.04 -11.90
CA PRO A 6 -20.94 -8.93 -11.60
C PRO A 6 -20.79 -8.88 -10.08
N SER A 7 -19.57 -9.09 -9.58
CA SER A 7 -19.25 -8.92 -8.16
C SER A 7 -19.74 -7.54 -7.76
N ARG A 8 -20.75 -7.52 -6.89
CA ARG A 8 -21.32 -6.27 -6.42
C ARG A 8 -20.24 -5.63 -5.56
N ALA A 9 -19.72 -4.50 -6.02
CA ALA A 9 -18.69 -3.78 -5.31
C ALA A 9 -19.27 -3.28 -3.98
N ASP A 10 -19.08 -4.03 -2.91
CA ASP A 10 -19.67 -3.74 -1.60
C ASP A 10 -18.71 -2.86 -0.80
N THR A 11 -19.18 -1.69 -0.36
CA THR A 11 -18.38 -0.80 0.48
C THR A 11 -18.24 -1.44 1.86
N LEU A 12 -17.01 -1.82 2.20
CA LEU A 12 -16.65 -2.44 3.48
C LEU A 12 -16.68 -1.38 4.59
N TYR A 13 -16.02 -0.26 4.36
CA TYR A 13 -16.00 0.88 5.28
C TYR A 13 -15.57 2.16 4.57
N THR A 14 -15.87 3.29 5.21
CA THR A 14 -15.36 4.61 4.84
C THR A 14 -14.60 5.21 6.00
N LEU A 15 -13.45 5.81 5.72
CA LEU A 15 -12.59 6.46 6.70
C LEU A 15 -12.25 7.86 6.22
N ASP A 16 -12.56 8.87 7.05
CA ASP A 16 -12.04 10.22 6.86
C ASP A 16 -10.67 10.34 7.52
N THR A 17 -9.67 10.73 6.74
CA THR A 17 -8.30 10.85 7.20
C THR A 17 -7.54 11.96 6.47
N PHE A 18 -6.21 11.96 6.52
CA PHE A 18 -5.34 12.86 5.78
C PHE A 18 -4.51 12.07 4.77
N CYS A 19 -4.35 12.62 3.57
CA CYS A 19 -3.54 12.06 2.51
C CYS A 19 -2.54 13.10 2.02
N SER A 20 -1.33 12.67 1.70
CA SER A 20 -0.30 13.49 1.06
C SER A 20 -0.03 12.96 -0.35
N LEU A 21 0.28 13.88 -1.27
CA LEU A 21 0.61 13.58 -2.66
C LEU A 21 1.97 14.18 -2.97
N ASN A 22 2.87 13.40 -3.57
CA ASN A 22 4.20 13.85 -3.99
C ASN A 22 4.99 14.55 -2.85
N GLY A 23 4.87 14.05 -1.62
CA GLY A 23 5.54 14.62 -0.45
C GLY A 23 5.03 16.00 -0.01
N THR A 24 3.87 16.47 -0.50
CA THR A 24 3.28 17.73 -0.01
C THR A 24 2.69 17.58 1.39
N ASP A 25 2.27 18.68 2.00
CA ASP A 25 1.51 18.62 3.24
C ASP A 25 0.26 17.75 3.11
N ALA A 26 -0.06 17.03 4.19
CA ALA A 26 -1.21 16.15 4.24
C ALA A 26 -2.50 16.97 4.27
N VAL A 27 -3.41 16.67 3.34
CA VAL A 27 -4.71 17.32 3.23
C VAL A 27 -5.83 16.34 3.58
N ARG A 28 -7.00 16.83 3.96
CA ARG A 28 -8.14 15.97 4.26
C ARG A 28 -8.50 15.12 3.05
N CYS A 29 -8.66 13.82 3.29
CA CYS A 29 -9.10 12.86 2.29
C CYS A 29 -10.13 11.89 2.88
N SER A 30 -10.97 11.33 2.02
CA SER A 30 -11.89 10.27 2.39
C SER A 30 -11.51 8.99 1.67
N VAL A 31 -11.49 7.88 2.38
CA VAL A 31 -11.09 6.57 1.87
C VAL A 31 -12.30 5.64 1.93
N ALA A 32 -12.69 5.09 0.80
CA ALA A 32 -13.68 4.03 0.73
C ALA A 32 -12.98 2.70 0.39
N ALA A 33 -13.05 1.74 1.31
CA ALA A 33 -12.64 0.37 1.04
C ALA A 33 -13.83 -0.39 0.47
N VAL A 34 -13.64 -1.02 -0.68
CA VAL A 34 -14.68 -1.67 -1.46
C VAL A 34 -14.21 -3.08 -1.80
N ASN A 35 -15.00 -4.08 -1.43
CA ASN A 35 -14.77 -5.45 -1.86
C ASN A 35 -15.15 -5.58 -3.34
N SER A 36 -14.20 -6.01 -4.16
CA SER A 36 -14.34 -6.18 -5.62
C SER A 36 -14.00 -7.63 -5.99
N GLY A 37 -14.67 -8.58 -5.34
CA GLY A 37 -14.47 -10.02 -5.55
C GLY A 37 -13.19 -10.52 -4.89
N ASP A 38 -12.15 -10.74 -5.69
CA ASP A 38 -10.86 -11.28 -5.21
C ASP A 38 -9.89 -10.17 -4.78
N THR A 39 -10.32 -8.91 -4.85
CA THR A 39 -9.51 -7.74 -4.51
C THR A 39 -10.27 -6.79 -3.61
N THR A 40 -9.55 -6.10 -2.74
CA THR A 40 -10.08 -4.95 -2.01
C THR A 40 -9.58 -3.67 -2.68
N GLU A 41 -10.50 -2.89 -3.22
CA GLU A 41 -10.23 -1.57 -3.80
C GLU A 41 -10.33 -0.49 -2.74
N TYR A 42 -9.34 0.39 -2.69
CA TYR A 42 -9.31 1.55 -1.80
C TYR A 42 -9.35 2.83 -2.64
N ARG A 43 -10.49 3.51 -2.58
CA ARG A 43 -10.77 4.73 -3.34
C ARG A 43 -10.57 5.94 -2.45
N HIS A 44 -9.56 6.73 -2.75
CA HIS A 44 -9.19 7.91 -1.97
C HIS A 44 -9.64 9.15 -2.70
N ARG A 45 -10.50 9.94 -2.06
CA ARG A 45 -10.93 11.24 -2.57
C ARG A 45 -10.17 12.35 -1.86
N ILE A 46 -9.38 13.08 -2.62
CA ILE A 46 -8.52 14.18 -2.15
C ILE A 46 -8.96 15.45 -2.89
N GLY A 47 -9.89 16.21 -2.29
CA GLY A 47 -10.56 17.30 -2.98
C GLY A 47 -11.30 16.83 -4.23
N ALA A 48 -10.85 17.27 -5.41
CA ALA A 48 -11.38 16.86 -6.72
C ALA A 48 -10.64 15.66 -7.34
N LYS A 49 -9.51 15.23 -6.77
CA LYS A 49 -8.72 14.11 -7.27
C LYS A 49 -9.18 12.81 -6.64
N GLU A 50 -9.28 11.77 -7.44
CA GLU A 50 -9.49 10.40 -6.97
C GLU A 50 -8.22 9.58 -7.23
N ILE A 51 -7.71 8.94 -6.19
CA ILE A 51 -6.61 7.98 -6.26
C ILE A 51 -7.18 6.64 -5.83
N THR A 52 -7.09 5.65 -6.71
CA THR A 52 -7.57 4.31 -6.40
C THR A 52 -6.41 3.35 -6.46
N PHE A 53 -6.27 2.52 -5.42
CA PHE A 53 -5.40 1.35 -5.48
C PHE A 53 -6.21 0.12 -5.08
N ARG A 54 -5.73 -1.07 -5.44
CA ARG A 54 -6.32 -2.33 -5.01
C ARG A 54 -5.27 -3.23 -4.40
N ILE A 55 -5.70 -4.07 -3.47
CA ILE A 55 -4.90 -5.13 -2.86
C ILE A 55 -5.55 -6.47 -3.22
N SER A 56 -4.76 -7.41 -3.72
CA SER A 56 -5.18 -8.79 -3.98
C SER A 56 -4.29 -9.73 -3.18
N ASP A 57 -4.86 -10.69 -2.45
CA ASP A 57 -4.08 -11.62 -1.61
C ASP A 57 -3.84 -12.99 -2.27
N GLU A 58 -4.59 -13.32 -3.33
CA GLU A 58 -4.43 -14.57 -4.06
C GLU A 58 -3.90 -14.34 -5.49
N PRO A 59 -2.94 -15.17 -5.96
CA PRO A 59 -2.18 -16.19 -5.23
C PRO A 59 -1.03 -15.63 -4.36
N TYR A 60 -0.88 -14.31 -4.29
CA TYR A 60 0.08 -13.59 -3.43
C TYR A 60 -0.36 -12.13 -3.30
N THR A 61 0.03 -11.49 -2.20
CA THR A 61 -0.24 -10.06 -1.94
C THR A 61 0.38 -9.18 -3.03
N ARG A 62 -0.47 -8.45 -3.74
CA ARG A 62 -0.11 -7.44 -4.74
C ARG A 62 -0.81 -6.14 -4.43
N VAL A 63 -0.11 -5.02 -4.65
CA VAL A 63 -0.70 -3.69 -4.60
C VAL A 63 -0.62 -3.08 -5.99
N GLU A 64 -1.74 -2.59 -6.52
CA GLU A 64 -1.81 -1.96 -7.84
C GLU A 64 -2.54 -0.63 -7.75
N LEU A 65 -1.99 0.40 -8.42
CA LEU A 65 -2.62 1.71 -8.55
C LEU A 65 -3.35 1.82 -9.88
N TRP A 66 -4.51 2.47 -9.87
CA TRP A 66 -5.27 2.77 -11.07
C TRP A 66 -4.63 3.94 -11.83
N ASP A 67 -4.22 3.70 -13.07
CA ASP A 67 -3.78 4.74 -14.01
C ASP A 67 -5.00 5.22 -14.82
N PRO A 68 -5.55 6.42 -14.56
CA PRO A 68 -6.71 6.93 -15.28
C PRO A 68 -6.39 7.29 -16.74
N ALA A 69 -5.13 7.61 -17.08
CA ALA A 69 -4.73 7.95 -18.44
C ALA A 69 -4.64 6.70 -19.31
N GLY A 70 -3.99 5.65 -18.79
CA GLY A 70 -3.88 4.35 -19.45
C GLY A 70 -5.09 3.43 -19.28
N LYS A 71 -6.06 3.79 -18.42
CA LYS A 71 -7.22 2.97 -18.02
C LYS A 71 -6.83 1.54 -17.63
N ARG A 72 -5.76 1.42 -16.85
CA ARG A 72 -5.19 0.13 -16.46
C ARG A 72 -4.68 0.17 -15.03
N TRP A 73 -4.60 -1.01 -14.43
CA TRP A 73 -3.91 -1.20 -13.16
C TRP A 73 -2.41 -1.29 -13.41
N GLN A 74 -1.63 -0.65 -12.54
CA GLN A 74 -0.18 -0.69 -12.54
C GLN A 74 0.30 -1.16 -11.18
N SER A 75 1.19 -2.14 -11.14
CA SER A 75 1.81 -2.57 -9.88
C SER A 75 2.49 -1.39 -9.18
N ALA A 76 2.22 -1.25 -7.88
CA ALA A 76 3.04 -0.41 -7.02
C ALA A 76 4.48 -0.91 -7.09
N ARG A 77 5.45 -0.01 -6.98
CA ARG A 77 6.88 -0.33 -6.89
C ARG A 77 7.28 -0.63 -5.46
N SER A 78 6.71 0.11 -4.52
CA SER A 78 6.91 -0.09 -3.09
C SER A 78 5.70 0.37 -2.29
N ALA A 79 5.59 -0.12 -1.06
CA ALA A 79 4.68 0.34 -0.03
C ALA A 79 5.44 0.45 1.29
N SER A 80 5.35 1.57 1.98
CA SER A 80 6.14 1.84 3.18
C SER A 80 5.26 2.40 4.29
N ALA A 81 5.32 1.81 5.48
CA ALA A 81 4.76 2.36 6.70
C ALA A 81 5.82 3.25 7.37
N ILE A 82 5.56 4.55 7.46
CA ILE A 82 6.42 5.55 8.09
C ILE A 82 5.79 5.93 9.44
N PHE A 83 6.38 5.44 10.53
CA PHE A 83 5.84 5.57 11.88
C PHE A 83 5.89 7.01 12.40
N SER A 84 6.94 7.79 12.09
CA SER A 84 7.03 9.22 12.44
C SER A 84 5.90 10.06 11.82
N LEU A 85 5.48 9.71 10.61
CA LEU A 85 4.40 10.38 9.89
C LEU A 85 3.02 9.78 10.15
N ASN A 86 2.95 8.66 10.89
CA ASN A 86 1.76 7.82 10.99
C ASN A 86 1.12 7.55 9.62
N ALA A 87 1.94 7.31 8.59
CA ALA A 87 1.48 7.18 7.21
C ALA A 87 1.89 5.86 6.56
N VAL A 88 1.00 5.31 5.73
CA VAL A 88 1.34 4.28 4.74
C VAL A 88 1.50 4.98 3.41
N CYS A 89 2.64 4.83 2.76
CA CYS A 89 2.95 5.44 1.49
C CYS A 89 3.18 4.41 0.39
N LEU A 90 2.85 4.76 -0.85
CA LEU A 90 3.07 3.97 -2.04
C LEU A 90 4.09 4.69 -2.93
N ASN A 91 4.98 3.91 -3.54
CA ASN A 91 6.06 4.38 -4.41
C ASN A 91 6.92 5.49 -3.75
N GLY A 92 7.42 5.23 -2.54
CA GLY A 92 8.09 6.26 -1.74
C GLY A 92 7.06 7.23 -1.14
N THR A 93 7.17 8.54 -1.39
CA THR A 93 6.23 9.56 -0.89
C THR A 93 5.29 10.12 -1.97
N GLU A 94 5.20 9.45 -3.12
CA GLU A 94 4.31 9.84 -4.22
C GLU A 94 2.83 9.88 -3.79
N PHE A 95 2.43 8.94 -2.92
CA PHE A 95 1.11 8.93 -2.32
C PHE A 95 1.18 8.35 -0.91
N CYS A 96 0.71 9.10 0.08
CA CYS A 96 0.68 8.68 1.47
C CYS A 96 -0.71 8.83 2.06
N VAL A 97 -1.10 7.86 2.89
CA VAL A 97 -2.34 7.87 3.68
C VAL A 97 -1.96 7.84 5.15
N VAL A 98 -2.31 8.89 5.87
CA VAL A 98 -2.14 8.95 7.33
C VAL A 98 -3.18 8.01 7.94
N ASN A 99 -2.75 7.01 8.70
CA ASN A 99 -3.65 6.12 9.43
C ASN A 99 -3.00 5.68 10.75
N PRO A 100 -3.12 6.49 11.80
CA PRO A 100 -2.50 6.19 13.08
C PRO A 100 -3.08 4.93 13.73
N ASN A 101 -4.37 4.64 13.52
CA ASN A 101 -5.01 3.44 14.09
C ASN A 101 -4.41 2.16 13.51
N TYR A 102 -4.26 2.09 12.19
CA TYR A 102 -3.64 0.95 11.52
C TYR A 102 -2.17 0.78 11.93
N LEU A 103 -1.41 1.87 12.05
CA LEU A 103 0.00 1.77 12.43
C LEU A 103 0.20 1.41 13.90
N ASN A 104 -0.72 1.80 14.78
CA ASN A 104 -0.72 1.34 16.17
C ASN A 104 -0.91 -0.18 16.22
N SER A 105 -1.88 -0.74 15.49
CA SER A 105 -2.06 -2.20 15.43
C SER A 105 -0.84 -2.91 14.83
N VAL A 106 -0.23 -2.35 13.77
CA VAL A 106 1.01 -2.90 13.19
C VAL A 106 2.14 -2.91 14.22
N ARG A 107 2.28 -1.86 15.03
CA ARG A 107 3.30 -1.79 16.10
C ARG A 107 3.04 -2.80 17.21
N GLU A 108 1.78 -2.99 17.59
CA GLU A 108 1.37 -3.96 18.60
C GLU A 108 1.64 -5.40 18.13
N ASP A 109 1.21 -5.73 16.91
CA ASP A 109 1.38 -7.06 16.32
C ASP A 109 2.86 -7.40 16.07
N MET A 110 3.64 -6.45 15.56
CA MET A 110 5.07 -6.67 15.29
C MET A 110 5.96 -6.54 16.52
N GLY A 111 5.46 -5.91 17.59
CA GLY A 111 6.13 -5.80 18.88
C GLY A 111 7.59 -5.34 18.80
N ARG A 112 8.52 -6.20 19.24
CA ARG A 112 9.96 -5.88 19.26
C ARG A 112 10.59 -5.74 17.88
N ALA A 113 9.99 -6.30 16.82
CA ALA A 113 10.56 -6.28 15.47
C ALA A 113 10.60 -4.89 14.85
N VAL A 114 9.75 -3.96 15.31
CA VAL A 114 9.67 -2.56 14.83
C VAL A 114 10.06 -1.54 15.90
N LYS A 115 10.51 -2.00 17.09
CA LYS A 115 10.87 -1.11 18.19
C LYS A 115 12.10 -0.28 17.83
N GLY A 116 11.95 1.06 17.84
CA GLY A 116 13.01 2.01 17.47
C GLY A 116 13.16 2.23 15.96
N ARG A 117 12.28 1.63 15.14
CA ARG A 117 12.30 1.81 13.68
C ARG A 117 11.33 2.90 13.25
N ASP A 118 11.71 3.63 12.22
CA ASP A 118 10.86 4.68 11.64
C ASP A 118 10.14 4.23 10.36
N VAL A 119 10.77 3.38 9.54
CA VAL A 119 10.21 2.95 8.25
C VAL A 119 10.17 1.43 8.16
N LEU A 120 9.03 0.91 7.70
CA LEU A 120 8.83 -0.47 7.28
C LEU A 120 8.46 -0.46 5.80
N GLU A 121 9.30 -0.97 4.92
CA GLU A 121 9.08 -0.96 3.48
C GLU A 121 8.88 -2.36 2.90
N VAL A 122 8.02 -2.44 1.90
CA VAL A 122 7.79 -3.61 1.05
C VAL A 122 8.02 -3.17 -0.38
N THR A 123 8.92 -3.84 -1.09
CA THR A 123 9.13 -3.62 -2.53
C THR A 123 8.40 -4.70 -3.32
N PHE A 124 7.85 -4.34 -4.47
CA PHE A 124 7.18 -5.27 -5.36
C PHE A 124 7.97 -5.44 -6.66
N GLY A 125 8.07 -6.69 -7.12
CA GLY A 125 8.65 -7.05 -8.41
C GLY A 125 7.77 -6.58 -9.56
N SER A 126 8.28 -6.69 -10.79
CA SER A 126 7.53 -6.31 -12.00
C SER A 126 6.26 -7.15 -12.23
N ASP A 127 6.13 -8.31 -11.60
CA ASP A 127 4.93 -9.15 -11.58
C ASP A 127 3.97 -8.83 -10.43
N GLY A 128 4.29 -7.84 -9.60
CA GLY A 128 3.53 -7.41 -8.43
C GLY A 128 3.79 -8.23 -7.17
N ARG A 129 4.67 -9.25 -7.20
CA ARG A 129 5.03 -10.03 -6.00
C ARG A 129 5.85 -9.19 -5.04
N VAL A 130 5.66 -9.38 -3.74
CA VAL A 130 6.60 -8.88 -2.73
C VAL A 130 8.00 -9.43 -3.02
N ASN A 131 8.94 -8.56 -3.36
CA ASN A 131 10.31 -8.88 -3.74
C ASN A 131 11.23 -8.83 -2.51
N ALA A 132 10.98 -7.88 -1.59
CA ALA A 132 11.62 -7.81 -0.28
C ALA A 132 10.75 -7.01 0.69
N SER A 133 10.58 -7.50 1.93
CA SER A 133 10.13 -6.70 3.07
C SER A 133 11.39 -6.16 3.77
N CYS A 134 11.74 -4.90 3.49
CA CYS A 134 12.94 -4.24 3.99
C CYS A 134 12.58 -3.33 5.16
N TYR A 135 13.34 -3.42 6.23
CA TYR A 135 13.04 -2.72 7.48
C TYR A 135 13.93 -1.48 7.73
N ASP A 136 14.59 -0.97 6.69
CA ASP A 136 15.48 0.20 6.64
C ASP A 136 16.24 0.23 5.27
N GLU A 137 17.09 1.24 5.05
CA GLU A 137 18.02 1.38 3.91
C GLU A 137 19.05 0.23 3.78
N GLY A 138 19.02 -0.76 4.69
CA GLY A 138 20.01 -1.83 4.83
C GLY A 138 19.63 -3.16 4.19
N CYS A 139 18.87 -3.17 3.09
CA CYS A 139 18.50 -4.45 2.47
C CYS A 139 19.68 -5.07 1.70
N LEU A 140 20.32 -6.06 2.34
CA LEU A 140 21.24 -6.96 1.66
C LEU A 140 20.48 -7.77 0.61
N ASP A 141 20.86 -7.53 -0.64
CA ASP A 141 20.73 -8.35 -1.84
C ASP A 141 20.16 -9.76 -1.54
N GLN A 142 18.90 -9.99 -1.89
CA GLN A 142 18.31 -11.33 -1.94
C GLN A 142 18.96 -12.11 -3.09
N GLY A 143 20.19 -12.60 -2.87
CA GLY A 143 20.80 -13.62 -3.73
C GLY A 143 22.02 -13.21 -4.55
N LYS A 144 23.09 -12.70 -3.91
CA LYS A 144 24.45 -12.91 -4.44
C LYS A 144 25.29 -13.76 -3.48
N PRO A 145 25.91 -14.86 -3.95
CA PRO A 145 26.99 -15.47 -3.20
C PRO A 145 28.10 -14.43 -3.10
N GLY A 146 28.38 -13.97 -1.88
CA GLY A 146 29.48 -13.07 -1.61
C GLY A 146 30.77 -13.66 -2.17
N LYS A 147 31.39 -12.94 -3.11
CA LYS A 147 32.81 -13.08 -3.40
C LYS A 147 33.57 -12.71 -2.13
N GLY A 148 34.54 -13.55 -1.80
CA GLY A 148 35.18 -13.64 -0.49
C GLY A 148 35.99 -12.43 -0.03
N ALA A 149 36.38 -12.55 1.24
CA ALA A 149 37.64 -12.14 1.81
C ALA A 149 38.07 -13.24 2.80
#